data_AF-A0A9D8LGK9-F1
#
_entry.id   AF-A0A9D8LGK9-F1
#
_cell.length_a   1.000
_cell.length_b   1.000
_cell.length_c   1.000
_cell.angle_alpha   90.00
_cell.angle_beta   90.00
_cell.angle_gamma   90.00
#
_symmetry.space_group_name_H-M   'P 1'
#
loop_
_entity.id
_entity.type
_entity.pdbx_description
1 polymer ?
#
loop_
_entity_poly.entity_id
_entity_poly.type
_entity_poly.pdbx_seq_one_letter_code
_entity_poly.pdbx_strand_id
1 'polypeptide(L)'
;QSETFKVMERRLLKGIINPAMIVTWVLGLYLAWSAFAFKGGWLHAKILLVLILSGIHGYLAGRVRAFAEDRNDKPARFYRILNEVPALLMAAIVILVIVKPF
;
A
#
# COMPACT_ATOMS: atom_id res chain seq x y z
N GLN A 1 -18.88 -21.46 0.28
CA GLN A 1 -18.35 -20.32 1.08
C GLN A 1 -17.11 -19.68 0.45
N SER A 2 -16.16 -20.45 -0.11
CA SER A 2 -14.96 -19.91 -0.79
C SER A 2 -15.28 -18.97 -1.97
N GLU A 3 -16.20 -19.36 -2.86
CA GLU A 3 -16.56 -18.55 -4.05
C GLU A 3 -17.18 -17.18 -3.68
N THR A 4 -18.01 -17.12 -2.63
CA THR A 4 -18.60 -15.87 -2.16
C THR A 4 -17.53 -14.92 -1.60
N PHE A 5 -16.54 -15.47 -0.90
CA PHE A 5 -15.42 -14.72 -0.33
C PHE A 5 -14.55 -14.10 -1.43
N LYS A 6 -14.24 -14.87 -2.48
CA LYS A 6 -13.49 -14.39 -3.66
C LYS A 6 -14.21 -13.22 -4.37
N VAL A 7 -15.54 -13.29 -4.50
CA VAL A 7 -16.33 -12.22 -5.12
C VAL A 7 -16.34 -10.95 -4.25
N MET A 8 -16.49 -11.10 -2.93
CA MET A 8 -16.44 -9.96 -1.99
C MET A 8 -15.07 -9.29 -1.99
N GLU A 9 -13.99 -10.06 -1.93
CA GLU A 9 -12.63 -9.55 -1.94
C GLU A 9 -12.31 -8.77 -3.23
N ARG A 10 -12.74 -9.30 -4.38
CA ARG A 10 -12.58 -8.60 -5.67
C ARG A 10 -13.38 -7.29 -5.72
N ARG A 11 -14.59 -7.26 -5.15
CA ARG A 11 -15.40 -6.04 -5.03
C ARG A 11 -14.78 -5.02 -4.10
N LEU A 12 -14.23 -5.46 -2.95
CA LEU A 12 -13.50 -4.59 -2.02
C LEU A 12 -12.26 -3.99 -2.68
N LEU A 13 -11.44 -4.82 -3.34
CA LEU A 13 -10.24 -4.37 -4.05
C LEU A 13 -10.57 -3.34 -5.13
N LYS A 14 -11.51 -3.65 -6.03
CA LYS A 14 -11.83 -2.78 -7.18
C LYS A 14 -12.71 -1.59 -6.81
N GLY A 15 -13.62 -1.76 -5.86
CA GLY A 15 -14.64 -0.76 -5.52
C GLY A 15 -14.19 0.22 -4.46
N ILE A 16 -13.30 -0.19 -3.55
CA ILE A 16 -12.90 0.66 -2.42
C ILE A 16 -11.38 0.90 -2.44
N ILE A 17 -10.58 -0.17 -2.45
CA ILE A 17 -9.14 -0.04 -2.22
C ILE A 17 -8.45 0.67 -3.40
N ASN A 18 -8.72 0.25 -4.63
CA ASN A 18 -8.10 0.86 -5.81
C ASN A 18 -8.48 2.35 -5.97
N PRO A 19 -9.77 2.76 -5.86
CA PRO A 19 -10.14 4.17 -5.88
C PRO A 19 -9.50 4.96 -4.74
N ALA A 20 -9.49 4.41 -3.51
CA ALA A 20 -8.86 5.06 -2.36
C ALA A 20 -7.35 5.27 -2.56
N MET A 21 -6.66 4.28 -3.15
CA MET A 21 -5.24 4.37 -3.51
C MET A 21 -5.00 5.50 -4.53
N ILE A 22 -5.83 5.60 -5.57
CA ILE A 22 -5.74 6.66 -6.58
C ILE A 22 -5.92 8.03 -5.92
N VAL A 23 -6.97 8.20 -5.12
CA VAL A 23 -7.24 9.46 -4.42
C VAL A 23 -6.09 9.84 -3.50
N THR A 24 -5.54 8.87 -2.76
CA THR A 24 -4.41 9.10 -1.84
C THR A 24 -3.16 9.55 -2.59
N TRP A 25 -2.86 8.95 -3.75
CA TRP A 25 -1.74 9.37 -4.59
C TRP A 25 -1.93 10.77 -5.17
N VAL A 26 -3.12 11.06 -5.71
CA VAL A 26 -3.44 12.38 -6.27
C VAL A 26 -3.32 13.47 -5.20
N LEU A 27 -3.97 13.28 -4.05
CA LEU A 27 -3.92 14.26 -2.96
C LEU A 27 -2.52 14.37 -2.35
N GLY A 28 -1.81 13.26 -2.21
CA GLY A 28 -0.44 13.23 -1.68
C GLY A 28 0.54 14.00 -2.57
N LEU A 29 0.50 13.78 -3.89
CA LEU A 29 1.32 14.51 -4.86
C LEU A 29 0.90 15.98 -4.97
N TYR A 30 -0.40 16.26 -4.93
CA TYR A 30 -0.90 17.63 -4.90
C TYR A 30 -0.38 18.40 -3.67
N LEU A 31 -0.38 17.78 -2.49
CA LEU A 31 0.16 18.40 -1.27
C LEU A 31 1.68 18.57 -1.36
N ALA A 32 2.39 17.57 -1.89
CA ALA A 32 3.84 17.65 -2.09
C ALA A 32 4.23 18.82 -3.02
N TRP A 33 3.43 19.09 -4.06
CA TRP A 33 3.62 20.22 -4.95
C TRP A 33 3.21 21.55 -4.31
N SER A 34 1.95 21.66 -3.87
CA SER A 34 1.35 22.93 -3.44
C SER A 34 1.87 23.46 -2.12
N ALA A 35 2.10 22.60 -1.12
CA ALA A 35 2.53 23.02 0.21
C ALA A 35 4.05 22.99 0.39
N PHE A 36 4.74 22.08 -0.30
CA PHE A 36 6.17 21.83 -0.06
C PHE A 36 7.04 22.02 -1.30
N ALA A 37 6.47 22.22 -2.50
CA ALA A 37 7.21 22.35 -3.76
C ALA A 37 8.27 21.24 -3.98
N PHE A 38 7.99 20.02 -3.50
CA PHE A 38 8.93 18.90 -3.46
C PHE A 38 10.27 19.20 -2.76
N LYS A 39 10.30 20.16 -1.83
CA LYS A 39 11.50 20.50 -1.06
C LYS A 39 11.57 19.73 0.27
N GLY A 40 12.79 19.54 0.76
CA GLY A 40 13.10 18.76 1.96
C GLY A 40 13.30 17.29 1.62
N GLY A 41 14.36 16.69 2.16
CA GLY A 41 14.60 15.27 1.86
C GLY A 41 13.60 14.37 2.59
N TRP A 42 13.03 14.80 3.73
CA TRP A 42 12.00 14.01 4.42
C TRP A 42 10.81 13.69 3.52
N LEU A 43 10.47 14.61 2.60
CA LEU A 43 9.39 14.42 1.64
C LEU A 43 9.74 13.36 0.58
N HIS A 44 10.99 13.37 0.09
CA HIS A 44 11.48 12.35 -0.83
C HIS A 44 11.52 10.96 -0.19
N ALA A 45 12.02 10.87 1.05
CA ALA A 45 12.00 9.65 1.83
C ALA A 45 10.56 9.15 2.06
N LYS A 46 9.61 10.07 2.33
CA LYS A 46 8.19 9.72 2.49
C LYS A 46 7.60 9.15 1.21
N ILE A 47 7.85 9.79 0.07
CA ILE A 47 7.37 9.32 -1.24
C ILE A 47 7.96 7.93 -1.55
N LEU A 48 9.24 7.69 -1.26
CA LEU A 48 9.86 6.37 -1.44
C LEU A 48 9.16 5.29 -0.60
N LEU A 49 8.85 5.57 0.67
CA LEU A 49 8.11 4.62 1.53
C LEU A 49 6.70 4.34 1.00
N VAL A 50 6.00 5.36 0.51
CA VAL A 50 4.66 5.20 -0.10
C VAL A 50 4.73 4.41 -1.42
N LEU A 51 5.79 4.58 -2.22
CA LEU A 51 6.04 3.76 -3.40
C LEU A 51 6.25 2.29 -3.04
N ILE A 52 7.08 2.00 -2.03
CA ILE A 52 7.30 0.63 -1.54
C ILE A 52 5.98 0.02 -1.06
N LEU A 53 5.20 0.76 -0.26
CA LEU A 53 3.89 0.32 0.22
C LEU A 53 2.93 0.01 -0.93
N SER A 54 2.90 0.86 -1.96
CA SER A 54 2.07 0.68 -3.15
C SER A 54 2.50 -0.55 -3.96
N GLY A 55 3.82 -0.81 -4.07
CA GLY A 55 4.36 -2.01 -4.70
C GLY A 55 3.94 -3.28 -3.95
N ILE A 56 4.02 -3.28 -2.62
CA ILE A 56 3.56 -4.40 -1.78
C ILE A 56 2.06 -4.65 -1.98
N HIS A 57 1.25 -3.59 -2.01
CA HIS A 57 -0.18 -3.70 -2.27
C HIS A 57 -0.45 -4.34 -3.64
N GLY A 58 0.23 -3.90 -4.69
CA GLY A 58 0.12 -4.48 -6.03
C GLY A 58 0.52 -5.96 -6.08
N TYR A 59 1.62 -6.32 -5.40
CA TYR A 59 2.03 -7.72 -5.27
C TYR A 59 0.98 -8.57 -4.57
N LEU A 60 0.46 -8.12 -3.41
CA LEU A 60 -0.60 -8.81 -2.67
C LEU A 60 -1.88 -8.97 -3.50
N ALA A 61 -2.29 -7.93 -4.23
CA ALA A 61 -3.45 -8.02 -5.13
C ALA A 61 -3.26 -9.08 -6.22
N GLY A 62 -2.05 -9.22 -6.76
CA GLY A 62 -1.69 -10.31 -7.67
C GLY A 62 -1.75 -11.69 -7.01
N ARG A 63 -1.31 -11.80 -5.75
CA ARG A 63 -1.35 -13.05 -4.97
C ARG A 63 -2.77 -13.49 -4.65
N VAL A 64 -3.69 -12.57 -4.36
CA VAL A 64 -5.12 -12.87 -4.18
C VAL A 64 -5.68 -13.54 -5.44
N ARG A 65 -5.31 -13.05 -6.62
CA ARG A 65 -5.72 -13.67 -7.89
C ARG A 65 -5.10 -15.05 -8.09
N ALA A 66 -3.81 -15.21 -7.78
CA ALA A 66 -3.15 -16.52 -7.86
C ALA A 66 -3.74 -17.54 -6.88
N PHE A 67 -4.14 -17.10 -5.68
CA PHE A 67 -4.83 -17.92 -4.69
C PHE A 67 -6.22 -18.34 -5.17
N ALA A 68 -6.96 -17.45 -5.85
CA ALA A 68 -8.26 -17.76 -6.43
C ALA A 68 -8.20 -18.83 -7.53
N GLU A 69 -7.04 -18.98 -8.17
CA GLU A 69 -6.74 -19.95 -9.24
C GLU A 69 -6.01 -21.21 -8.71
N ASP A 70 -5.97 -21.42 -7.39
CA ASP A 70 -5.27 -22.53 -6.70
C ASP A 70 -3.76 -22.64 -7.00
N ARG A 71 -3.12 -21.53 -7.41
CA ARG A 71 -1.69 -21.44 -7.73
C ARG A 71 -0.83 -20.90 -6.57
N ASN A 72 -1.22 -21.18 -5.33
CA ASN A 72 -0.50 -20.64 -4.17
C ASN A 72 0.81 -21.41 -3.89
N ASP A 73 1.95 -20.82 -4.29
CA ASP A 73 3.31 -21.33 -4.02
C ASP A 73 3.94 -20.81 -2.72
N LYS A 74 3.22 -20.05 -1.88
CA LYS A 74 3.77 -19.43 -0.66
C LYS A 74 3.13 -19.96 0.62
N PRO A 75 3.91 -20.20 1.69
CA PRO A 75 3.40 -20.67 2.97
C PRO A 75 2.63 -19.56 3.72
N ALA A 76 1.71 -19.94 4.60
CA ALA A 76 0.92 -19.00 5.40
C ALA A 76 1.79 -18.00 6.21
N ARG A 77 2.96 -18.44 6.70
CA ARG A 77 3.91 -17.58 7.42
C ARG A 77 4.40 -16.40 6.58
N PHE A 78 4.56 -16.59 5.27
CA PHE A 78 4.97 -15.52 4.35
C PHE A 78 3.92 -14.40 4.31
N TYR A 79 2.64 -14.74 4.21
CA TYR A 79 1.56 -13.76 4.19
C TYR A 79 1.38 -13.04 5.54
N ARG A 80 1.63 -13.71 6.67
CA ARG A 80 1.61 -13.07 7.99
C ARG A 80 2.67 -11.98 8.11
N ILE A 81 3.92 -12.29 7.73
CA ILE A 81 5.02 -11.32 7.74
C ILE A 81 4.71 -10.17 6.78
N LEU A 82 4.24 -10.48 5.57
CA LEU A 82 3.93 -9.47 4.57
C LEU A 82 2.81 -8.51 5.00
N ASN A 83 1.87 -8.97 5.84
CA ASN A 83 0.82 -8.12 6.42
C ASN A 83 1.34 -7.19 7.54
N GLU A 84 2.47 -7.50 8.18
CA GLU A 84 3.10 -6.63 9.18
C GLU A 84 3.92 -5.51 8.52
N VAL A 85 4.42 -5.71 7.30
CA VAL A 85 5.21 -4.71 6.58
C VAL A 85 4.45 -3.39 6.37
N PRO A 86 3.17 -3.38 5.93
CA PRO A 86 2.37 -2.16 5.88
C PRO A 86 2.29 -1.40 7.20
N ALA A 87 2.16 -2.10 8.33
CA ALA A 87 2.07 -1.47 9.65
C ALA A 87 3.40 -0.79 10.02
N LEU A 88 4.53 -1.46 9.79
CA LEU A 88 5.86 -0.90 10.01
C LEU A 88 6.14 0.31 9.11
N LEU A 89 5.79 0.22 7.81
CA LEU A 89 5.92 1.33 6.87
C LEU A 89 5.05 2.52 7.29
N MET A 90 3.82 2.27 7.77
CA MET A 90 2.93 3.32 8.24
C MET A 90 3.52 4.04 9.47
N ALA A 91 4.05 3.30 10.44
CA ALA A 91 4.74 3.89 11.58
C ALA A 91 5.94 4.75 11.16
N ALA A 92 6.78 4.25 10.24
CA ALA A 92 7.92 4.99 9.71
C ALA A 92 7.50 6.28 8.97
N ILE A 93 6.45 6.22 8.15
CA ILE A 93 5.90 7.38 7.43
C ILE A 93 5.38 8.45 8.40
N VAL A 94 4.70 8.04 9.47
CA VAL A 94 4.19 8.95 10.52
C VAL A 94 5.34 9.62 11.26
N ILE A 95 6.34 8.85 11.70
CA ILE A 95 7.53 9.39 12.36
C ILE A 95 8.24 10.40 11.44
N LEU A 96 8.40 10.06 10.16
CA LEU A 96 9.09 10.90 9.19
C LEU A 96 8.40 12.25 8.97
N VAL A 97 7.05 12.28 8.91
CA VAL A 97 6.30 13.54 8.74
C VAL A 97 6.26 14.38 10.02
N ILE A 98 6.41 13.76 11.19
CA ILE A 98 6.46 14.47 12.48
C ILE A 98 7.85 15.07 12.72
N VAL A 99 8.89 14.24 12.59
CA VAL A 99 10.27 14.63 12.90
C VAL A 99 10.88 15.51 11.81
N LYS A 100 10.48 15.30 10.53
CA LYS A 100 11.01 16.01 9.35
C LYS A 100 12.54 16.18 9.39
N PRO A 101 13.31 15.09 9.47
CA PRO A 101 14.71 15.14 9.90
C PRO A 101 15.72 15.85 8.95
N PHE A 102 15.30 16.38 7.80
CA PHE A 102 16.15 17.05 6.81
C PHE A 102 15.33 17.65 5.66
#